data_AF-A0A921R3Q5-F1
#
_entry.id   AF-A0A921R3Q5-F1
#
_cell.length_a   1.000
_cell.length_b   1.000
_cell.length_c   1.000
_cell.angle_alpha   90.00
_cell.angle_beta   90.00
_cell.angle_gamma   90.00
#
_symmetry.space_group_name_H-M   'P 1'
#
loop_
_entity.id
_entity.type
_entity.pdbx_description
1 polymer ?
#
loop_
_entity_poly.entity_id
_entity_poly.type
_entity_poly.pdbx_seq_one_letter_code
_entity_poly.pdbx_strand_id
1 'polypeptide(L)' 'MTHLGKNLSTAVLLIVIVAAVCSMPAYACSKCGHLSSSYHGLCWSEDNSVDCNNACEGESSENVHGRCFWFKCCCYTC' A
#
# COMPACT_ATOMS: atom_id res chain seq x y z
N MET A 1 -16.28 50.68 -1.37
CA MET A 1 -15.34 49.78 -2.08
C MET A 1 -15.12 48.55 -1.22
N THR A 2 -16.01 47.56 -1.25
CA THR A 2 -16.00 46.45 -0.27
C THR A 2 -16.54 45.18 -0.89
N HIS A 3 -15.83 44.64 -1.88
CA HIS A 3 -16.17 43.32 -2.43
C HIS A 3 -14.98 42.49 -2.90
N LEU A 4 -13.74 42.91 -2.59
CA LEU A 4 -12.53 42.19 -3.01
C LEU A 4 -11.98 41.27 -1.91
N GLY A 5 -12.07 41.66 -0.63
CA GLY A 5 -11.49 40.88 0.48
C GLY A 5 -12.26 39.62 0.89
N LYS A 6 -13.56 39.53 0.58
CA LYS A 6 -14.41 38.43 1.06
C LYS A 6 -14.27 37.14 0.23
N ASN A 7 -13.95 37.25 -1.05
CA ASN A 7 -13.83 36.11 -1.96
C ASN A 7 -12.43 35.49 -1.96
N LEU A 8 -11.39 36.28 -1.64
CA LEU A 8 -10.02 35.80 -1.51
C LEU A 8 -9.87 34.82 -0.34
N SER A 9 -10.50 35.14 0.80
CA SER A 9 -10.47 34.28 1.99
C SER A 9 -11.09 32.89 1.73
N THR A 10 -12.22 32.86 1.03
CA THR A 10 -12.90 31.61 0.67
C THR A 10 -12.11 30.78 -0.33
N ALA A 11 -11.49 31.42 -1.33
CA ALA A 11 -10.65 30.72 -2.30
C ALA A 11 -9.40 30.10 -1.65
N VAL A 12 -8.74 30.84 -0.75
CA VAL A 12 -7.59 30.32 0.00
C VAL A 12 -8.00 29.17 0.91
N LEU A 13 -9.14 29.26 1.59
CA LEU A 13 -9.66 28.19 2.43
C LEU A 13 -9.94 26.91 1.61
N LEU A 14 -10.55 27.04 0.43
CA LEU A 14 -10.79 25.92 -0.47
C LEU A 14 -9.49 25.26 -0.94
N ILE A 15 -8.47 26.04 -1.30
CA ILE A 15 -7.16 25.51 -1.71
C ILE A 15 -6.50 24.72 -0.58
N VAL A 16 -6.56 25.23 0.66
CA VAL A 16 -6.02 24.54 1.84
C VAL A 16 -6.76 23.22 2.09
N ILE A 17 -8.09 23.20 1.98
CA ILE A 17 -8.90 21.99 2.15
C ILE A 17 -8.56 20.96 1.06
N VAL A 18 -8.48 21.37 -0.21
CA VAL A 18 -8.11 20.46 -1.32
C VAL A 18 -6.70 19.90 -1.12
N ALA A 19 -5.72 20.74 -0.75
CA ALA A 19 -4.37 20.30 -0.46
C ALA A 19 -4.34 19.29 0.70
N ALA A 20 -5.11 19.51 1.76
CA ALA A 20 -5.20 18.59 2.89
C ALA A 20 -5.84 17.24 2.51
N VAL A 21 -6.88 17.24 1.66
CA VAL A 21 -7.57 16.02 1.22
C VAL A 21 -6.73 15.24 0.19
N CYS A 22 -6.05 15.92 -0.74
CA CYS A 22 -5.15 15.28 -1.70
C CYS A 22 -3.85 14.75 -1.05
N SER A 23 -3.49 15.27 0.14
CA SER A 23 -2.35 14.76 0.91
C SER A 23 -2.71 13.56 1.78
N MET A 24 -3.97 13.11 1.78
CA MET A 24 -4.35 11.88 2.46
C MET A 24 -3.76 10.72 1.66
N PRO A 25 -2.75 10.01 2.18
CA PRO A 25 -2.33 8.75 1.58
C PRO A 25 -3.57 7.85 1.52
N ALA A 26 -3.78 7.22 0.36
CA ALA A 26 -4.80 6.18 0.20
C ALA A 26 -4.41 4.94 1.03
N TYR A 27 -4.39 5.07 2.35
CA TYR A 27 -4.13 3.97 3.28
C TYR A 27 -5.41 3.20 3.54
N ALA A 28 -5.89 2.56 2.48
CA ALA A 28 -6.67 1.34 2.61
C ALA A 28 -6.08 0.35 1.62
N CYS A 29 -4.79 0.03 1.80
CA CYS A 29 -4.21 -1.19 1.26
C CYS A 29 -5.00 -2.36 1.86
N SER A 30 -6.06 -2.75 1.14
CA SER A 30 -6.74 -4.00 1.41
C SER A 30 -5.69 -5.06 1.17
N LYS A 31 -5.27 -5.77 2.22
CA LYS A 31 -4.28 -6.84 2.13
C LYS A 31 -4.84 -7.96 1.25
N CYS A 32 -4.68 -7.82 -0.06
CA CYS A 32 -5.01 -8.84 -1.03
C CYS A 32 -3.86 -9.84 -0.99
N GLY A 33 -4.14 -11.05 -0.49
CA GLY A 33 -3.18 -12.13 -0.44
C GLY A 33 -3.39 -13.08 -1.62
N HIS A 34 -2.31 -13.43 -2.32
CA HIS A 34 -2.31 -14.53 -3.28
C HIS A 34 -1.17 -15.51 -2.98
N LEU A 35 -1.29 -16.75 -3.43
CA LEU A 35 -0.20 -17.72 -3.33
C LEU A 35 0.93 -17.31 -4.30
N SER A 36 2.16 -17.39 -3.83
CA SER A 36 3.35 -17.20 -4.68
C SER A 36 3.37 -18.28 -5.76
N SER A 37 3.65 -17.87 -6.99
CA SER A 37 3.77 -18.75 -8.15
C SER A 37 5.20 -19.27 -8.35
N SER A 38 6.19 -18.54 -7.84
CA SER A 38 7.62 -18.83 -8.00
C SER A 38 8.24 -19.55 -6.81
N TYR A 39 7.65 -19.45 -5.62
CA TYR A 39 8.14 -20.09 -4.42
C TYR A 39 7.83 -21.59 -4.43
N HIS A 40 8.87 -22.41 -4.26
CA HIS A 40 8.77 -23.86 -4.21
C HIS A 40 9.23 -24.39 -2.86
N GLY A 41 8.51 -25.38 -2.33
CA GLY A 41 8.83 -26.03 -1.05
C GLY A 41 7.89 -25.61 0.09
N LEU A 42 8.21 -26.08 1.30
CA LEU A 42 7.45 -25.78 2.50
C LEU A 42 7.90 -24.43 3.06
N CYS A 43 6.95 -23.55 3.34
CA CYS A 43 7.21 -22.25 3.97
C CYS A 43 7.01 -22.37 5.48
N TRP A 44 8.12 -22.40 6.24
CA TRP A 44 8.08 -22.37 7.69
C TRP A 44 8.26 -20.93 8.18
N SER A 45 7.42 -20.50 9.12
CA SER A 45 7.29 -19.08 9.53
C SER A 45 8.59 -18.43 10.00
N GLU A 46 9.61 -19.19 10.39
CA GLU A 46 10.90 -18.67 10.86
C GLU A 46 11.97 -18.85 9.77
N ASP A 47 12.19 -20.07 9.29
CA ASP A 47 13.34 -20.38 8.41
C ASP A 47 13.21 -19.85 6.98
N ASN A 48 12.03 -19.98 6.37
CA ASN A 48 11.85 -19.68 4.94
C ASN A 48 11.00 -18.42 4.69
N SER A 49 10.76 -17.63 5.75
CA SER A 49 9.99 -16.39 5.67
C SER A 49 10.68 -15.34 4.78
N VAL A 50 12.01 -15.27 4.84
CA VAL A 50 12.84 -14.39 4.01
C VAL A 50 12.81 -14.81 2.55
N ASP A 51 12.96 -16.11 2.27
CA ASP A 51 12.91 -16.63 0.90
C ASP A 51 11.54 -16.43 0.26
N CYS A 52 10.46 -16.60 1.05
CA CYS A 52 9.11 -16.28 0.61
C CYS A 52 8.94 -14.79 0.29
N ASN A 53 9.50 -13.90 1.11
CA ASN A 53 9.46 -12.47 0.85
C ASN A 53 10.18 -12.12 -0.46
N ASN A 54 11.40 -12.62 -0.63
CA ASN A 54 12.21 -12.38 -1.83
C ASN A 54 11.53 -12.92 -3.10
N ALA A 55 10.87 -14.08 -3.02
CA ALA A 55 10.10 -14.63 -4.13
C ALA A 55 8.94 -13.70 -4.51
N CYS A 56 8.18 -13.21 -3.53
CA CYS A 56 7.08 -12.28 -3.78
C CYS A 56 7.56 -10.94 -4.38
N GLU A 57 8.66 -10.37 -3.89
CA GLU A 57 9.27 -9.17 -4.47
C GLU A 57 9.75 -9.39 -5.92
N GLY A 58 10.23 -10.60 -6.23
CA GLY A 58 10.64 -10.98 -7.58
C GLY A 58 9.48 -11.22 -8.54
N GLU A 59 8.30 -11.62 -8.04
CA GLU A 59 7.12 -11.89 -8.86
C GLU A 59 6.46 -10.62 -9.40
N SER A 60 6.41 -9.56 -8.59
CA SER A 60 5.78 -8.29 -8.99
C SER A 60 6.27 -7.15 -8.12
N SER A 61 6.46 -5.98 -8.73
CA SER A 61 6.71 -4.73 -8.00
C SER A 61 5.50 -4.23 -7.20
N GLU A 62 4.31 -4.79 -7.43
CA GLU A 62 3.09 -4.49 -6.67
C GLU A 62 2.98 -5.30 -5.38
N ASN A 63 3.81 -6.35 -5.22
CA ASN A 63 3.88 -7.10 -3.97
C ASN A 63 4.65 -6.29 -2.93
N VAL A 64 4.05 -6.15 -1.75
CA VAL A 64 4.61 -5.35 -0.64
C VAL A 64 5.40 -6.23 0.32
N HIS A 65 4.96 -7.48 0.54
CA HIS A 65 5.75 -8.48 1.25
C HIS A 65 5.24 -9.90 0.96
N GLY A 66 6.06 -10.91 1.32
CA GLY A 66 5.67 -12.32 1.40
C GLY A 66 5.63 -12.84 2.83
N ARG A 67 4.76 -13.81 3.14
CA ARG A 67 4.75 -14.52 4.43
C ARG A 67 4.27 -15.96 4.27
N CYS A 68 4.81 -16.85 5.10
CA CYS A 68 4.30 -18.20 5.24
C CYS A 68 2.90 -18.27 5.87
N PHE A 69 1.97 -18.93 5.20
CA PHE A 69 0.63 -19.23 5.69
C PHE A 69 0.27 -20.68 5.32
N TRP A 70 -0.07 -21.51 6.32
CA TRP A 70 -0.31 -22.95 6.15
C TRP A 70 0.74 -23.68 5.30
N PHE A 71 2.02 -23.49 5.62
CA PHE A 71 3.16 -24.09 4.89
C PHE A 71 3.33 -23.66 3.43
N LYS A 72 2.58 -22.64 2.99
CA LYS A 72 2.70 -22.04 1.66
C LYS A 72 3.15 -20.60 1.76
N CYS A 73 3.79 -20.09 0.72
CA CYS A 73 4.14 -18.68 0.63
C CYS A 73 2.96 -17.88 0.08
N CYS A 74 2.49 -16.88 0.83
CA CYS A 74 1.50 -15.89 0.40
C CYS A 74 2.16 -14.53 0.18
N CYS A 75 1.96 -13.96 -0.99
CA CYS A 75 2.33 -12.60 -1.34
C CYS A 75 1.17 -11.67 -1.03
N TYR A 76 1.46 -10.49 -0.50
CA TYR A 76 0.48 -9.49 -0.15
C TYR A 76 0.73 -8.22 -0.94
N THR A 77 -0.31 -7.75 -1.61
CA THR A 77 -0.29 -6.47 -2.32
C THR A 77 -0.98 -5.39 -1.51
N CYS A 78 -0.60 -4.16 -1.86
CA CYS A 78 -1.35 -2.94 -1.67
C CYS A 78 -1.74 -2.43 -3.06
#